data_AF-A0A3D4HZN7-F1
#
_entry.id   AF-A0A3D4HZN7-F1
#
_cell.length_a   1.000
_cell.length_b   1.000
_cell.length_c   1.000
_cell.angle_alpha   90.00
_cell.angle_beta   90.00
_cell.angle_gamma   90.00
#
_symmetry.space_group_name_H-M   'P 1'
#
loop_
_entity.id
_entity.type
_entity.pdbx_description
1 polymer ?
#
loop_
_entity_poly.entity_id
_entity_poly.type
_entity_poly.pdbx_seq_one_letter_code
_entity_poly.pdbx_strand_id
1 'polypeptide(L)'
;MSYVDDKLEELARVNPNQPEFLEAATTVLRSLEPVLEKEPKYIKAGVIDRLTEPDRQVKFRVSWVDDNGNVRVNRGYRVQFNNAIGPYKGGLR
;
A
#
# COMPACT_ATOMS: atom_id res chain seq x y z
N MET A 1 -15.26 -6.87 -17.79
CA MET A 1 -14.06 -6.56 -17.00
C MET A 1 -13.88 -7.67 -15.99
N SER A 2 -12.64 -8.09 -15.74
CA SER A 2 -12.35 -9.03 -14.66
C SER A 2 -12.52 -8.30 -13.32
N TYR A 3 -12.72 -9.04 -12.22
CA TYR A 3 -12.72 -8.47 -10.88
C TYR A 3 -11.43 -7.67 -10.58
N VAL A 4 -10.30 -8.10 -11.16
CA VAL A 4 -9.01 -7.43 -11.01
C VAL A 4 -8.95 -6.13 -11.80
N ASP A 5 -9.54 -6.05 -13.00
CA ASP A 5 -9.67 -4.79 -13.74
C ASP A 5 -10.41 -3.74 -12.90
N ASP A 6 -11.59 -4.12 -12.39
CA ASP A 6 -12.43 -3.23 -11.58
C ASP A 6 -11.68 -2.74 -10.33
N LYS A 7 -10.91 -3.64 -9.69
CA LYS A 7 -10.11 -3.28 -8.52
C LYS A 7 -8.95 -2.35 -8.84
N LEU A 8 -8.29 -2.54 -9.98
CA LEU A 8 -7.17 -1.68 -10.39
C LEU A 8 -7.66 -0.28 -10.77
N GLU A 9 -8.80 -0.18 -11.44
CA GLU A 9 -9.44 1.11 -11.72
C GLU A 9 -9.82 1.85 -10.43
N GLU A 10 -10.38 1.13 -9.46
CA GLU A 10 -10.68 1.70 -8.14
C GLU A 10 -9.41 2.21 -7.44
N LEU A 11 -8.35 1.41 -7.40
CA LEU A 11 -7.08 1.79 -6.78
C LEU A 11 -6.46 3.00 -7.44
N ALA A 12 -6.48 3.08 -8.77
CA ALA A 12 -5.98 4.23 -9.53
C ALA A 12 -6.78 5.50 -9.21
N ARG A 13 -8.10 5.38 -9.04
CA ARG A 13 -8.96 6.50 -8.66
C ARG A 13 -8.69 7.01 -7.24
N VAL A 14 -8.46 6.10 -6.28
CA VAL A 14 -8.20 6.47 -4.88
C VAL A 14 -6.76 6.97 -4.67
N ASN A 15 -5.80 6.48 -5.46
CA ASN A 15 -4.38 6.78 -5.33
C ASN A 15 -3.76 7.38 -6.62
N PRO A 16 -4.33 8.47 -7.19
CA PRO A 16 -4.02 8.92 -8.56
C PRO A 16 -2.57 9.40 -8.77
N ASN A 17 -1.85 9.72 -7.70
CA ASN A 17 -0.48 10.25 -7.75
C ASN A 17 0.54 9.29 -7.13
N GLN A 18 0.27 7.98 -7.16
CA GLN A 18 1.17 6.96 -6.64
C GLN A 18 1.51 5.92 -7.73
N PRO A 19 2.20 6.33 -8.81
CA PRO A 19 2.45 5.44 -9.94
C PRO A 19 3.23 4.18 -9.56
N GLU A 20 4.21 4.29 -8.65
CA GLU A 20 5.01 3.14 -8.19
C GLU A 20 4.16 2.15 -7.37
N PHE A 21 3.20 2.66 -6.60
CA PHE A 21 2.25 1.81 -5.87
C PHE A 21 1.30 1.11 -6.83
N LEU A 22 0.74 1.84 -7.81
CA LEU A 22 -0.19 1.30 -8.79
C LEU A 22 0.48 0.25 -9.69
N GLU A 23 1.73 0.46 -10.08
CA GLU A 23 2.52 -0.53 -10.83
C GLU A 23 2.70 -1.81 -10.01
N ALA A 24 3.18 -1.69 -8.76
CA ALA A 24 3.37 -2.84 -7.87
C ALA A 24 2.07 -3.61 -7.60
N ALA A 25 0.96 -2.90 -7.37
CA ALA A 25 -0.35 -3.49 -7.17
C ALA A 25 -0.83 -4.23 -8.44
N THR A 26 -0.65 -3.63 -9.62
CA THR A 26 -0.99 -4.24 -10.91
C THR A 26 -0.25 -5.55 -11.12
N THR A 27 1.07 -5.57 -10.94
CA THR A 27 1.87 -6.79 -11.11
C THR A 27 1.37 -7.93 -10.22
N VAL A 28 1.11 -7.63 -8.94
CA VAL A 28 0.67 -8.65 -7.98
C VAL A 28 -0.76 -9.10 -8.27
N LEU A 29 -1.71 -8.18 -8.46
CA LEU A 29 -3.11 -8.55 -8.68
C LEU A 29 -3.33 -9.35 -9.96
N ARG A 30 -2.61 -9.03 -11.04
CA ARG A 30 -2.64 -9.84 -12.28
C ARG A 30 -2.13 -11.26 -12.04
N SER A 31 -1.08 -11.42 -11.23
CA SER A 31 -0.56 -12.76 -10.90
C SER A 31 -1.55 -13.61 -10.08
N LEU A 32 -2.50 -12.98 -9.39
CA LEU A 32 -3.50 -13.64 -8.54
C LEU A 32 -4.79 -14.02 -9.29
N GLU A 33 -5.02 -13.52 -10.50
CA GLU A 33 -6.25 -13.79 -11.29
C GLU A 33 -6.62 -15.29 -11.33
N PRO A 34 -5.71 -16.23 -11.66
CA PRO A 34 -6.07 -17.65 -11.73
C PRO A 34 -6.51 -18.24 -10.39
N VAL A 35 -5.97 -17.73 -9.28
CA VAL A 35 -6.35 -18.16 -7.94
C VAL A 35 -7.72 -17.60 -7.55
N LEU A 36 -8.00 -16.35 -7.90
CA LEU A 36 -9.28 -15.70 -7.62
C LEU A 36 -10.44 -16.32 -8.40
N GLU A 37 -10.20 -16.73 -9.63
CA GLU A 37 -11.17 -17.47 -10.45
C GLU A 37 -11.47 -18.86 -9.88
N LYS A 38 -10.42 -19.57 -9.45
CA LYS A 38 -10.55 -20.93 -8.88
C LYS A 38 -11.17 -20.92 -7.48
N GLU A 39 -10.89 -19.89 -6.68
CA GLU A 39 -11.25 -19.80 -5.26
C GLU A 39 -12.02 -18.50 -4.97
N PRO A 40 -13.30 -18.40 -5.41
CA PRO A 40 -14.10 -17.17 -5.29
C PRO A 40 -14.38 -16.76 -3.83
N LYS A 41 -14.07 -17.62 -2.86
CA LYS A 41 -14.16 -17.31 -1.42
C LYS A 41 -13.30 -16.11 -1.03
N TYR A 42 -12.18 -15.87 -1.69
CA TYR A 42 -11.31 -14.73 -1.39
C TYR A 42 -11.94 -13.40 -1.81
N ILE A 43 -12.65 -13.38 -2.94
CA ILE A 43 -13.44 -12.23 -3.40
C ILE A 43 -14.59 -11.98 -2.42
N LYS A 44 -15.38 -13.02 -2.10
CA LYS A 44 -16.53 -12.91 -1.18
C LYS A 44 -16.15 -12.42 0.22
N ALA A 45 -14.95 -12.76 0.69
CA ALA A 45 -14.45 -12.33 1.99
C ALA A 45 -13.70 -10.98 1.95
N GLY A 46 -13.75 -10.24 0.84
CA GLY A 46 -13.11 -8.94 0.66
C GLY A 46 -11.60 -8.99 0.95
N VAL A 47 -10.94 -10.09 0.58
CA VAL A 47 -9.51 -10.28 0.90
C VAL A 47 -8.66 -9.32 0.10
N ILE A 48 -8.95 -9.14 -1.18
CA ILE A 48 -8.18 -8.25 -2.05
C ILE A 48 -8.37 -6.79 -1.63
N ASP A 49 -9.59 -6.38 -1.29
CA ASP A 49 -9.88 -5.03 -0.81
C ASP A 49 -9.03 -4.68 0.43
N ARG A 50 -9.02 -5.58 1.42
CA ARG A 50 -8.23 -5.41 2.65
C ARG A 50 -6.73 -5.53 2.42
N LEU A 51 -6.30 -6.33 1.45
CA LEU A 51 -4.88 -6.52 1.16
C LEU A 51 -4.28 -5.28 0.48
N THR A 52 -5.08 -4.55 -0.30
CA THR A 52 -4.64 -3.37 -1.04
C THR A 52 -4.69 -2.07 -0.25
N GLU A 53 -5.37 -2.05 0.89
CA GLU A 53 -5.44 -0.90 1.79
C GLU A 53 -4.53 -1.14 3.01
N PRO A 54 -3.58 -0.25 3.31
CA PRO A 54 -2.72 -0.42 4.47
C PRO A 54 -3.49 -0.28 5.80
N ASP A 55 -3.20 -1.15 6.77
CA ASP A 55 -3.80 -1.09 8.11
C ASP A 55 -3.63 0.29 8.79
N ARG A 56 -2.47 0.93 8.59
CA ARG A 56 -2.18 2.27 9.11
C ARG A 56 -1.11 3.00 8.33
N GLN A 57 -1.30 4.30 8.13
CA GLN A 57 -0.29 5.21 7.60
C GLN A 57 -0.02 6.33 8.59
N VAL A 58 1.25 6.52 8.96
CA VAL A 58 1.68 7.61 9.85
C VAL A 58 2.59 8.56 9.07
N LYS A 59 2.21 9.83 9.05
CA LYS A 59 2.95 10.92 8.44
C LYS A 59 3.23 11.97 9.49
N PHE A 60 4.50 12.28 9.74
CA PHE A 60 4.90 13.11 10.87
C PHE A 60 6.03 14.07 10.52
N ARG A 61 6.17 15.14 11.30
CA ARG A 61 7.24 16.12 11.16
C ARG A 61 8.49 15.64 11.90
N VAL A 62 9.66 15.80 11.26
CA VAL A 62 10.97 15.58 11.87
C VAL A 62 11.72 16.90 11.86
N SER A 63 11.84 17.53 13.03
CA SER A 63 12.54 18.81 13.21
C SER A 63 13.89 18.56 13.88
N TRP A 64 14.95 19.14 13.31
CA TRP A 64 16.31 18.98 13.80
C TRP A 64 17.15 20.24 13.48
N VAL A 65 18.35 20.34 14.04
CA VAL A 65 19.26 21.47 13.84
C VAL A 65 20.54 20.96 13.19
N ASP A 66 21.00 21.63 12.12
CA ASP A 66 22.24 21.27 11.43
C ASP A 66 23.50 21.84 12.11
N ASP A 67 24.68 21.42 11.64
CA ASP A 67 25.97 21.82 12.23
C ASP A 67 26.22 23.34 12.21
N ASN A 68 25.52 24.08 11.34
CA ASN A 68 25.59 25.55 11.27
C ASN A 68 24.54 26.24 12.17
N GLY A 69 23.79 25.48 12.97
CA GLY A 69 22.75 25.99 13.86
C GLY A 69 21.42 26.29 13.17
N ASN A 70 21.22 25.90 11.90
CA ASN A 70 19.98 26.17 11.19
C ASN A 70 18.93 25.09 11.47
N VAL A 71 17.69 25.52 11.71
CA VAL A 71 16.56 24.60 11.87
C VAL A 71 16.20 23.98 10.52
N ARG A 72 16.11 22.66 10.50
CA ARG A 72 15.65 21.84 9.37
C ARG A 72 14.36 21.13 9.73
N VAL A 73 13.48 21.00 8.74
CA VAL A 73 12.19 20.32 8.89
C VAL A 73 12.01 19.36 7.73
N ASN A 74 11.93 18.08 8.06
CA ASN A 74 11.65 17.00 7.12
C ASN A 74 10.34 16.32 7.48
N ARG A 75 9.91 15.43 6.60
CA ARG A 75 8.72 14.63 6.76
C ARG A 75 9.11 13.16 6.89
N GLY A 76 8.73 12.55 8.00
CA GLY A 76 8.86 11.12 8.22
C GLY A 76 7.58 10.38 7.82
N TYR A 77 7.74 9.12 7.44
CA TYR A 77 6.64 8.23 7.10
C TYR A 77 6.83 6.86 7.76
N ARG A 78 5.73 6.24 8.15
CA ARG A 78 5.68 4.80 8.45
C ARG A 78 4.37 4.24 7.94
N VAL A 79 4.46 3.37 6.93
CA VAL A 79 3.32 2.62 6.41
C VAL A 79 3.34 1.22 7.01
N GLN A 80 2.32 0.91 7.78
CA GLN A 80 2.05 -0.39 8.37
C GLN A 80 1.02 -1.08 7.48
N PHE A 81 1.49 -1.86 6.50
CA PHE A 81 0.62 -2.33 5.41
C PHE A 81 -0.26 -3.51 5.84
N ASN A 82 0.35 -4.58 6.35
CA ASN A 82 -0.37 -5.77 6.77
C ASN A 82 0.38 -6.50 7.89
N ASN A 83 -0.33 -6.98 8.91
CA ASN A 83 0.21 -7.75 10.03
C ASN A 83 -0.36 -9.18 10.18
N ALA A 84 -1.02 -9.72 9.14
CA ALA A 84 -1.76 -10.98 9.23
C ALA A 84 -0.91 -12.18 9.69
N ILE A 85 0.40 -12.14 9.46
CA ILE A 85 1.35 -13.21 9.82
C ILE A 85 2.39 -12.79 10.87
N GLY A 86 2.22 -11.63 11.51
CA GLY A 86 3.14 -11.16 12.55
C GLY A 86 3.35 -9.64 12.56
N PRO A 87 4.28 -9.13 13.38
CA PRO A 87 4.55 -7.71 13.49
C PRO A 87 4.96 -7.08 12.14
N TYR A 88 4.57 -5.83 11.91
CA TYR A 88 4.98 -5.09 10.71
C TYR A 88 6.51 -5.07 10.56
N LYS A 89 7.01 -5.54 9.43
CA LYS A 89 8.44 -5.62 9.15
C LYS A 89 8.79 -4.90 7.84
N GLY A 90 9.79 -4.04 7.90
CA GLY A 90 10.28 -3.27 6.75
C GLY A 90 11.31 -2.23 7.19
N GLY A 91 12.25 -1.91 6.29
CA GLY A 91 13.31 -0.94 6.53
C GLY A 91 12.81 0.51 6.61
N LEU A 92 13.76 1.44 6.70
CA LEU A 92 13.53 2.88 6.57
C LEU A 92 14.38 3.37 5.40
N ARG A 93 13.85 4.34 4.64
CA ARG A 93 14.54 5.04 3.55
C ARG A 93 14.29 6.52 3.72
#